data_AF-A0A5D3F508-F1
#
_entry.id   AF-A0A5D3F508-F1
#
_cell.length_a   1.000
_cell.length_b   1.000
_cell.length_c   1.000
_cell.angle_alpha   90.00
_cell.angle_beta   90.00
_cell.angle_gamma   90.00
#
_symmetry.space_group_name_H-M   'P 1'
#
loop_
_entity.id
_entity.type
_entity.pdbx_description
1 polymer ?
#
loop_
_entity_poly.entity_id
_entity_poly.type
_entity_poly.pdbx_seq_one_letter_code
_entity_poly.pdbx_strand_id
1 'polypeptide(L)'
;MNVRPTLDDVRRAPKVLLHDHLDGGVRPATVVDLARESGYGDLPTTDADGLRAWFEDSSNSGSLERYLETFGHTVGVMQSAEALTRVAYECGEDLAKDGIVYAEVRYAPEQHLRAGLTLEQVVEAVLDGFARARRDFGIRVGTLVTAMRHQARSMEIAELAVRYRDAGVVGFDIAGAEAGYPPTRHLDAFEYLQRENAHFTIHAGEGFGLPSIWQAIQWCGADRLGHGVRIIDDIDVTGGEARLGRLADYVRDKRIPLEMCPTSNIQTGAAKSIAEHPIGLLRRLSFRVTVNTDNRLMSGTTLSEEFAKLSDAFGYGWDDLQWFTVNAMKSAFAPFNERLELINGVIKPGFAQLKWSGGRPLA
;
A
#
# COMPACT_ATOMS: atom_id res chain seq x y z
N MET A 1 -2.23 -31.91 -6.44
CA MET A 1 -1.58 -31.26 -5.29
C MET A 1 -1.18 -29.87 -5.75
N ASN A 2 -1.65 -28.82 -5.08
CA ASN A 2 -1.18 -27.46 -5.40
C ASN A 2 0.30 -27.39 -5.01
N VAL A 3 1.18 -27.28 -6.00
CA VAL A 3 2.61 -27.06 -5.75
C VAL A 3 2.75 -25.67 -5.15
N ARG A 4 3.39 -25.58 -3.98
CA ARG A 4 3.69 -24.30 -3.33
C ARG A 4 4.72 -23.55 -4.19
N PRO A 5 4.47 -22.29 -4.58
CA PRO A 5 5.41 -21.51 -5.38
C PRO A 5 6.65 -21.15 -4.56
N THR A 6 7.84 -21.18 -5.19
CA THR A 6 9.06 -20.63 -4.58
C THR A 6 9.05 -19.10 -4.64
N LEU A 7 9.85 -18.41 -3.82
CA LEU A 7 9.96 -16.95 -3.88
C LEU A 7 10.36 -16.44 -5.28
N ASP A 8 11.28 -17.13 -5.94
CA ASP A 8 11.71 -16.76 -7.30
C ASP A 8 10.59 -16.95 -8.33
N ASP A 9 9.74 -17.97 -8.18
CA ASP A 9 8.55 -18.09 -9.01
C ASP A 9 7.56 -16.95 -8.73
N VAL A 10 7.36 -16.60 -7.45
CA VAL A 10 6.46 -15.51 -7.05
C VAL A 10 6.93 -14.17 -7.63
N ARG A 11 8.23 -13.89 -7.65
CA ARG A 11 8.82 -12.69 -8.28
C ARG A 11 8.44 -12.54 -9.74
N ARG A 12 8.32 -13.66 -10.46
CA ARG A 12 7.93 -13.69 -11.89
C ARG A 12 6.43 -13.57 -12.11
N ALA A 13 5.60 -13.72 -11.08
CA ALA A 13 4.16 -13.59 -11.21
C ALA A 13 3.75 -12.12 -11.44
N PRO A 14 2.81 -11.84 -12.36
CA PRO A 14 2.26 -10.50 -12.51
C PRO A 14 1.47 -10.15 -11.24
N LYS A 15 1.87 -9.09 -10.56
CA LYS A 15 1.26 -8.67 -9.28
C LYS A 15 0.72 -7.24 -9.36
N VAL A 16 -0.15 -6.89 -8.43
CA VAL A 16 -0.75 -5.56 -8.30
C VAL A 16 -0.62 -5.12 -6.85
N LEU A 17 -0.11 -3.91 -6.65
CA LEU A 17 0.16 -3.31 -5.34
C LEU A 17 -0.66 -2.04 -5.19
N LEU A 18 -1.51 -1.93 -4.16
CA LEU A 18 -2.40 -0.77 -3.99
C LEU A 18 -2.07 0.11 -2.79
N HIS A 19 -1.24 -0.39 -1.88
CA HIS A 19 -0.91 0.26 -0.62
C HIS A 19 0.58 0.19 -0.36
N ASP A 20 1.27 1.21 -0.86
CA ASP A 20 2.70 1.36 -0.75
C ASP A 20 3.05 2.84 -0.65
N HIS A 21 3.86 3.19 0.35
CA HIS A 21 4.31 4.54 0.63
C HIS A 21 5.66 4.81 -0.04
N LEU A 22 5.75 5.90 -0.81
CA LEU A 22 6.99 6.29 -1.49
C LEU A 22 8.10 6.63 -0.50
N ASP A 23 7.75 7.45 0.50
CA ASP A 23 8.56 7.88 1.63
C ASP A 23 8.87 6.75 2.62
N GLY A 24 8.08 5.68 2.58
CA GLY A 24 8.32 4.41 3.29
C GLY A 24 9.06 3.35 2.47
N GLY A 25 9.41 3.63 1.21
CA GLY A 25 9.92 2.66 0.23
C GLY A 25 11.30 3.01 -0.34
N VAL A 26 12.03 3.93 0.29
CA VAL A 26 13.32 4.45 -0.19
C VAL A 26 14.44 3.42 -0.01
N ARG A 27 15.33 3.28 -1.01
CA ARG A 27 16.50 2.42 -0.86
C ARG A 27 17.44 2.98 0.23
N PRO A 28 17.97 2.15 1.16
CA PRO A 28 18.89 2.61 2.20
C PRO A 28 20.11 3.37 1.66
N ALA A 29 20.71 2.86 0.57
CA ALA A 29 21.85 3.53 -0.08
C ALA A 29 21.46 4.92 -0.63
N THR A 30 20.24 5.07 -1.14
CA THR A 30 19.73 6.36 -1.64
C THR A 30 19.46 7.33 -0.49
N VAL A 31 19.00 6.85 0.68
CA VAL A 31 18.89 7.69 1.88
C VAL A 31 20.27 8.25 2.27
N VAL A 32 21.31 7.41 2.28
CA VAL A 32 22.69 7.82 2.58
C VAL A 32 23.21 8.84 1.55
N ASP A 33 22.99 8.60 0.26
CA ASP A 33 23.45 9.50 -0.80
C ASP A 33 22.74 10.86 -0.71
N LEU A 34 21.42 10.87 -0.61
CA LEU A 34 20.63 12.10 -0.51
C LEU A 34 20.93 12.86 0.79
N ALA A 35 21.23 12.17 1.89
CA ALA A 35 21.67 12.82 3.11
C ALA A 35 22.99 13.56 2.91
N ARG A 36 23.96 12.94 2.22
CA ARG A 36 25.25 13.57 1.87
C ARG A 36 25.05 14.79 0.96
N GLU A 37 24.18 14.68 -0.05
CA GLU A 37 23.91 15.74 -1.03
C GLU A 37 23.18 16.94 -0.41
N SER A 38 22.23 16.69 0.50
CA SER A 38 21.43 17.73 1.16
C SER A 38 22.08 18.31 2.43
N GLY A 39 23.12 17.65 2.97
CA GLY A 39 23.72 18.00 4.25
C GLY A 39 22.92 17.53 5.47
N TYR A 40 21.99 16.57 5.30
CA TYR A 40 21.23 15.99 6.40
C TYR A 40 22.11 15.10 7.29
N GLY A 41 22.36 15.54 8.53
CA GLY A 41 23.33 14.94 9.44
C GLY A 41 22.75 13.99 10.50
N ASP A 42 21.43 13.82 10.56
CA ASP A 42 20.77 13.13 11.67
C ASP A 42 20.61 11.61 11.44
N LEU A 43 21.22 11.05 10.40
CA LEU A 43 21.15 9.60 10.17
C LEU A 43 21.84 8.83 11.30
N PRO A 44 21.25 7.71 11.76
CA PRO A 44 21.84 6.87 12.81
C PRO A 44 23.13 6.17 12.35
N THR A 45 23.29 5.97 11.04
CA THR A 45 24.50 5.47 10.38
C THR A 45 24.50 5.88 8.91
N THR A 46 25.68 5.96 8.32
CA THR A 46 25.89 6.20 6.89
C THR A 46 26.29 4.94 6.11
N ASP A 47 26.36 3.79 6.79
CA ASP A 47 26.44 2.48 6.13
C ASP A 47 25.04 2.02 5.70
N ALA A 48 24.86 1.70 4.41
CA ALA A 48 23.55 1.42 3.86
C ALA A 48 22.91 0.15 4.44
N ASP A 49 23.70 -0.89 4.71
CA ASP A 49 23.19 -2.14 5.28
C ASP A 49 22.89 -1.99 6.77
N GLY A 50 23.75 -1.28 7.51
CA GLY A 50 23.47 -0.88 8.88
C GLY A 50 22.21 0.00 8.99
N LEU A 51 21.99 0.90 8.03
CA LEU A 51 20.80 1.76 8.00
C LEU A 51 19.53 0.94 7.73
N ARG A 52 19.60 -0.03 6.81
CA ARG A 52 18.49 -0.97 6.55
C ARG A 52 18.09 -1.71 7.82
N ALA A 53 19.06 -2.31 8.52
CA ALA A 53 18.82 -3.03 9.76
C ALA A 53 18.21 -2.11 10.83
N TRP A 54 18.70 -0.87 10.93
CA TRP A 54 18.14 0.11 11.86
C TRP A 54 16.67 0.44 11.56
N PHE A 55 16.28 0.61 10.29
CA PHE A 55 14.88 0.83 9.94
C PHE A 55 14.00 -0.36 10.32
N GLU A 56 14.41 -1.57 9.94
CA GLU A 56 13.66 -2.81 10.22
C GLU A 56 13.48 -3.04 11.73
N ASP A 57 14.55 -2.88 12.53
CA ASP A 57 14.53 -3.06 13.98
C ASP A 57 13.67 -1.98 14.66
N SER A 58 13.80 -0.73 14.24
CA SER A 58 13.05 0.40 14.83
C SER A 58 11.56 0.29 14.52
N SER A 59 11.20 -0.22 13.35
CA SER A 59 9.82 -0.42 12.93
C SER A 59 9.18 -1.65 13.58
N ASN A 60 9.94 -2.67 13.99
CA ASN A 60 9.43 -3.84 14.71
C ASN A 60 9.12 -3.55 16.21
N SER A 61 8.34 -2.51 16.47
CA SER A 61 8.14 -1.93 17.79
C SER A 61 6.83 -2.36 18.48
N GLY A 62 5.89 -2.94 17.73
CA GLY A 62 4.54 -3.26 18.20
C GLY A 62 3.67 -2.02 18.47
N SER A 63 4.06 -0.84 17.96
CA SER A 63 3.36 0.43 18.12
C SER A 63 3.42 1.23 16.82
N LEU A 64 2.26 1.65 16.32
CA LEU A 64 2.15 2.52 15.15
C LEU A 64 2.91 3.84 15.35
N GLU A 65 2.87 4.44 16.54
CA GLU A 65 3.53 5.72 16.81
C GLU A 65 5.05 5.62 16.67
N ARG A 66 5.67 4.60 17.28
CA ARG A 66 7.12 4.38 17.18
C ARG A 66 7.55 3.99 15.77
N TYR A 67 6.72 3.21 15.09
CA TYR A 67 6.93 2.88 13.68
C TYR A 67 7.05 4.15 12.82
N LEU A 68 6.19 5.14 13.04
CA LEU A 68 6.16 6.41 12.29
C LEU A 68 7.35 7.33 12.57
N GLU A 69 8.04 7.21 13.70
CA GLU A 69 9.20 8.05 14.03
C GLU A 69 10.34 7.89 13.01
N THR A 70 10.47 6.71 12.41
CA THR A 70 11.52 6.39 11.43
C THR A 70 11.44 7.23 10.14
N PHE A 71 10.25 7.71 9.76
CA PHE A 71 10.05 8.56 8.58
C PHE A 71 10.76 9.90 8.67
N GLY A 72 11.17 10.34 9.87
CA GLY A 72 11.96 11.56 10.04
C GLY A 72 13.18 11.61 9.12
N HIS A 73 13.83 10.47 8.89
CA HIS A 73 15.02 10.37 8.04
C HIS A 73 14.69 10.36 6.54
N THR A 74 13.71 9.56 6.09
CA THR A 74 13.35 9.50 4.67
C THR A 74 12.75 10.81 4.20
N VAL A 75 11.82 11.38 4.96
CA VAL A 75 11.28 12.72 4.71
C VAL A 75 12.40 13.77 4.81
N GLY A 76 13.32 13.61 5.76
CA GLY A 76 14.53 14.43 5.94
C GLY A 76 15.30 14.67 4.65
N VAL A 77 15.55 13.61 3.90
CA VAL A 77 16.37 13.64 2.67
C VAL A 77 15.57 13.90 1.39
N MET A 78 14.24 13.83 1.44
CA MET A 78 13.33 14.04 0.30
C MET A 78 12.79 15.47 0.25
N GLN A 79 13.64 16.49 0.29
CA GLN A 79 13.21 17.91 0.32
C GLN A 79 13.47 18.67 -0.99
N SER A 80 14.00 18.02 -2.04
CA SER A 80 14.19 18.62 -3.37
C SER A 80 13.44 17.86 -4.45
N ALA A 81 13.15 18.54 -5.57
CA ALA A 81 12.48 17.93 -6.71
C ALA A 81 13.34 16.79 -7.31
N GLU A 82 14.67 16.95 -7.33
CA GLU A 82 15.61 15.94 -7.81
C GLU A 82 15.55 14.68 -6.93
N ALA A 83 15.52 14.84 -5.61
CA ALA A 83 15.43 13.73 -4.66
C ALA A 83 14.11 12.97 -4.84
N LEU A 84 12.98 13.68 -4.91
CA LEU A 84 11.65 13.08 -5.12
C LEU A 84 11.57 12.34 -6.46
N THR A 85 12.09 12.95 -7.53
CA THR A 85 12.14 12.34 -8.88
C THR A 85 12.97 11.05 -8.86
N ARG A 86 14.15 11.07 -8.23
CA ARG A 86 15.02 9.89 -8.09
C ARG A 86 14.30 8.78 -7.32
N VAL A 87 13.74 9.09 -6.16
CA VAL A 87 13.05 8.10 -5.32
C VAL A 87 11.84 7.49 -6.03
N ALA A 88 11.04 8.30 -6.75
CA ALA A 88 9.92 7.80 -7.54
C ALA A 88 10.36 6.90 -8.71
N TYR A 89 11.44 7.27 -9.41
CA TYR A 89 12.03 6.45 -10.46
C TYR A 89 12.53 5.10 -9.91
N GLU A 90 13.31 5.12 -8.83
CA GLU A 90 13.85 3.91 -8.18
C GLU A 90 12.74 3.01 -7.62
N CYS A 91 11.67 3.60 -7.08
CA CYS A 91 10.47 2.88 -6.65
C CYS A 91 9.86 2.10 -7.81
N GLY A 92 9.64 2.75 -8.97
CA GLY A 92 9.11 2.05 -10.14
C GLY A 92 10.05 0.95 -10.67
N GLU A 93 11.36 1.16 -10.62
CA GLU A 93 12.36 0.13 -10.94
C GLU A 93 12.24 -1.10 -10.04
N ASP A 94 12.19 -0.90 -8.71
CA ASP A 94 12.12 -2.00 -7.74
C ASP A 94 10.81 -2.77 -7.86
N LEU A 95 9.69 -2.07 -8.04
CA LEU A 95 8.38 -2.68 -8.23
C LEU A 95 8.33 -3.51 -9.52
N ALA A 96 8.89 -3.00 -10.62
CA ALA A 96 8.95 -3.74 -11.87
C ALA A 96 9.81 -5.01 -11.76
N LYS A 97 10.96 -4.93 -11.06
CA LYS A 97 11.82 -6.09 -10.76
C LYS A 97 11.11 -7.12 -9.87
N ASP A 98 10.20 -6.68 -9.01
CA ASP A 98 9.33 -7.55 -8.22
C ASP A 98 8.10 -8.04 -9.00
N GLY A 99 8.05 -7.90 -10.33
CA GLY A 99 6.97 -8.43 -11.18
C GLY A 99 5.63 -7.71 -11.05
N ILE A 100 5.63 -6.49 -10.51
CA ILE A 100 4.42 -5.69 -10.34
C ILE A 100 4.09 -5.01 -11.67
N VAL A 101 2.88 -5.25 -12.16
CA VAL A 101 2.41 -4.74 -13.46
C VAL A 101 1.59 -3.46 -13.32
N TYR A 102 1.00 -3.25 -12.13
CA TYR A 102 0.30 -2.03 -11.76
C TYR A 102 0.52 -1.74 -10.28
N ALA A 103 0.87 -0.50 -9.96
CA ALA A 103 1.00 -0.03 -8.59
C ALA A 103 0.22 1.26 -8.36
N GLU A 104 -0.28 1.42 -7.13
CA GLU A 104 -0.71 2.70 -6.58
C GLU A 104 0.20 3.05 -5.41
N VAL A 105 1.02 4.08 -5.60
CA VAL A 105 2.01 4.53 -4.61
C VAL A 105 1.57 5.84 -3.99
N ARG A 106 1.56 5.94 -2.68
CA ARG A 106 1.09 7.10 -1.91
C ARG A 106 2.23 7.83 -1.21
N TYR A 107 2.03 9.11 -0.93
CA TYR A 107 2.96 9.94 -0.13
C TYR A 107 2.23 11.20 0.30
N ALA A 108 2.75 11.91 1.30
CA ALA A 108 2.18 13.16 1.78
C ALA A 108 2.95 14.37 1.21
N PRO A 109 2.44 15.08 0.16
CA PRO A 109 3.19 16.17 -0.45
C PRO A 109 3.55 17.29 0.55
N GLU A 110 2.70 17.50 1.56
CA GLU A 110 2.90 18.48 2.62
C GLU A 110 4.13 18.24 3.51
N GLN A 111 4.70 17.04 3.49
CA GLN A 111 5.91 16.70 4.24
C GLN A 111 7.21 17.11 3.54
N HIS A 112 7.14 17.53 2.27
CA HIS A 112 8.31 17.80 1.41
C HIS A 112 8.53 19.29 1.11
N LEU A 113 8.02 20.18 1.97
CA LEU A 113 8.00 21.63 1.72
C LEU A 113 9.08 22.42 2.49
N ARG A 114 9.88 21.77 3.36
CA ARG A 114 10.79 22.48 4.29
C ARG A 114 11.92 23.23 3.58
N ALA A 115 12.33 22.78 2.39
CA ALA A 115 13.33 23.44 1.56
C ALA A 115 12.72 24.35 0.46
N GLY A 116 11.42 24.68 0.56
CA GLY A 116 10.78 25.71 -0.27
C GLY A 116 10.06 25.20 -1.52
N LEU A 117 9.86 23.89 -1.68
CA LEU A 117 8.97 23.36 -2.71
C LEU A 117 7.51 23.75 -2.44
N THR A 118 6.73 23.96 -3.49
CA THR A 118 5.26 23.99 -3.41
C THR A 118 4.68 22.57 -3.48
N LEU A 119 3.41 22.39 -3.11
CA LEU A 119 2.72 21.10 -3.23
C LEU A 119 2.74 20.58 -4.68
N GLU A 120 2.51 21.47 -5.64
CA GLU A 120 2.54 21.17 -7.07
C GLU A 120 3.91 20.67 -7.51
N GLN A 121 4.99 21.34 -7.09
CA GLN A 121 6.35 20.93 -7.45
C GLN A 121 6.70 19.55 -6.89
N VAL A 122 6.21 19.22 -5.70
CA VAL A 122 6.38 17.87 -5.12
C VAL A 122 5.64 16.83 -5.98
N VAL A 123 4.39 17.10 -6.36
CA VAL A 123 3.60 16.19 -7.19
C VAL A 123 4.23 16.00 -8.56
N GLU A 124 4.63 17.08 -9.21
CA GLU A 124 5.25 17.06 -10.54
C GLU A 124 6.57 16.28 -10.55
N ALA A 125 7.40 16.43 -9.50
CA ALA A 125 8.64 15.66 -9.37
C ALA A 125 8.38 14.14 -9.25
N VAL A 126 7.40 13.74 -8.43
CA VAL A 126 7.05 12.33 -8.27
C VAL A 126 6.47 11.76 -9.58
N LEU A 127 5.59 12.50 -10.24
CA LEU A 127 5.02 12.10 -11.54
C LEU A 127 6.10 11.95 -12.61
N ASP A 128 7.09 12.84 -12.67
CA ASP A 128 8.22 12.72 -13.59
C ASP A 128 9.04 11.45 -13.32
N GLY A 129 9.34 11.14 -12.06
CA GLY A 129 10.03 9.91 -11.68
C GLY A 129 9.28 8.65 -12.13
N PHE A 130 7.97 8.58 -11.89
CA PHE A 130 7.15 7.46 -12.36
C PHE A 130 6.99 7.41 -13.88
N ALA A 131 6.91 8.54 -14.57
CA ALA A 131 6.89 8.58 -16.03
C ALA A 131 8.18 8.00 -16.63
N ARG A 132 9.34 8.30 -16.02
CA ARG A 132 10.63 7.70 -16.40
C ARG A 132 10.64 6.19 -16.14
N ALA A 133 10.16 5.74 -14.97
CA ALA A 133 10.11 4.31 -14.66
C ALA A 133 9.18 3.54 -15.60
N ARG A 134 8.03 4.12 -15.98
CA ARG A 134 7.12 3.54 -16.97
C ARG A 134 7.80 3.36 -18.32
N ARG A 135 8.56 4.35 -18.78
CA ARG A 135 9.29 4.30 -20.05
C ARG A 135 10.35 3.20 -20.03
N ASP A 136 11.11 3.10 -18.93
CA ASP A 136 12.32 2.26 -18.88
C ASP A 136 12.01 0.81 -18.43
N PHE A 137 10.95 0.59 -17.64
CA PHE A 137 10.59 -0.72 -17.08
C PHE A 137 9.19 -1.22 -17.44
N GLY A 138 8.35 -0.40 -18.09
CA GLY A 138 7.01 -0.79 -18.55
C GLY A 138 5.96 -0.91 -17.44
N ILE A 139 6.30 -0.63 -16.18
CA ILE A 139 5.35 -0.63 -15.06
C ILE A 139 4.35 0.54 -15.17
N ARG A 140 3.09 0.29 -14.81
CA ARG A 140 2.07 1.33 -14.69
C ARG A 140 1.94 1.73 -13.22
N VAL A 141 2.14 3.02 -12.92
CA VAL A 141 2.02 3.56 -11.56
C VAL A 141 1.00 4.68 -11.57
N GLY A 142 -0.07 4.55 -10.79
CA GLY A 142 -0.88 5.66 -10.33
C GLY A 142 -0.37 6.13 -8.98
N THR A 143 -0.57 7.40 -8.65
CA THR A 143 -0.18 7.91 -7.33
C THR A 143 -1.36 8.44 -6.53
N LEU A 144 -1.28 8.34 -5.21
CA LEU A 144 -2.25 8.95 -4.29
C LEU A 144 -1.54 10.04 -3.49
N VAL A 145 -2.18 11.20 -3.35
CA VAL A 145 -1.72 12.24 -2.45
C VAL A 145 -2.40 12.09 -1.10
N THR A 146 -1.60 12.04 -0.04
CA THR A 146 -2.05 11.75 1.32
C THR A 146 -2.04 13.01 2.16
N ALA A 147 -3.14 13.29 2.88
CA ALA A 147 -3.14 14.29 3.94
C ALA A 147 -2.84 13.63 5.29
N MET A 148 -2.03 14.29 6.13
CA MET A 148 -1.72 13.78 7.45
C MET A 148 -2.85 14.10 8.43
N ARG A 149 -3.30 13.09 9.17
CA ARG A 149 -4.41 13.17 10.15
C ARG A 149 -4.28 14.27 11.21
N HIS A 150 -3.05 14.64 11.53
CA HIS A 150 -2.72 15.64 12.55
C HIS A 150 -2.56 17.06 11.97
N GLN A 151 -2.66 17.24 10.66
CA GLN A 151 -2.56 18.52 9.98
C GLN A 151 -3.92 18.99 9.46
N ALA A 152 -4.11 20.30 9.37
CA ALA A 152 -5.35 20.93 8.92
C ALA A 152 -5.31 21.31 7.43
N ARG A 153 -4.80 20.42 6.57
CA ARG A 153 -4.59 20.70 5.13
C ARG A 153 -5.30 19.74 4.19
N SER A 154 -6.16 18.85 4.71
CA SER A 154 -6.81 17.81 3.90
C SER A 154 -7.61 18.35 2.71
N MET A 155 -8.22 19.54 2.81
CA MET A 155 -8.90 20.16 1.68
C MET A 155 -7.93 20.55 0.56
N GLU A 156 -6.80 21.19 0.89
CA GLU A 156 -5.78 21.59 -0.09
C GLU A 156 -5.17 20.38 -0.82
N ILE A 157 -4.93 19.28 -0.09
CA ILE A 157 -4.45 18.03 -0.67
C ILE A 157 -5.54 17.33 -1.51
N ALA A 158 -6.81 17.44 -1.14
CA ALA A 158 -7.92 16.93 -1.94
C ALA A 158 -8.09 17.71 -3.26
N GLU A 159 -7.98 19.04 -3.23
CA GLU A 159 -7.95 19.89 -4.43
C GLU A 159 -6.78 19.52 -5.34
N LEU A 160 -5.62 19.18 -4.77
CA LEU A 160 -4.46 18.70 -5.52
C LEU A 160 -4.73 17.36 -6.21
N ALA A 161 -5.37 16.40 -5.51
CA ALA A 161 -5.78 15.13 -6.10
C ALA A 161 -6.71 15.35 -7.32
N VAL A 162 -7.70 16.23 -7.17
CA VAL A 162 -8.64 16.55 -8.25
C VAL A 162 -7.95 17.25 -9.41
N ARG A 163 -7.00 18.17 -9.14
CA ARG A 163 -6.25 18.92 -10.16
C ARG A 163 -5.38 18.01 -11.04
N TYR A 164 -4.71 17.03 -10.44
CA TYR A 164 -3.77 16.14 -11.14
C TYR A 164 -4.36 14.78 -11.52
N ARG A 165 -5.69 14.61 -11.44
CA ARG A 165 -6.37 13.32 -11.69
C ARG A 165 -6.11 12.71 -13.07
N ASP A 166 -5.98 13.58 -14.08
CA ASP A 166 -5.73 13.20 -15.47
C ASP A 166 -4.23 13.19 -15.80
N ALA A 167 -3.37 13.48 -14.82
CA ALA A 167 -1.91 13.54 -14.95
C ALA A 167 -1.18 12.41 -14.20
N GLY A 168 -1.92 11.54 -13.49
CA GLY A 168 -1.37 10.36 -12.81
C GLY A 168 -1.70 10.26 -11.32
N VAL A 169 -2.33 11.28 -10.71
CA VAL A 169 -2.84 11.20 -9.34
C VAL A 169 -4.20 10.51 -9.33
N VAL A 170 -4.24 9.20 -9.09
CA VAL A 170 -5.47 8.40 -9.23
C VAL A 170 -6.37 8.41 -7.99
N GLY A 171 -5.92 9.02 -6.89
CA GLY A 171 -6.78 9.17 -5.71
C GLY A 171 -6.17 9.96 -4.57
N PHE A 172 -6.89 9.98 -3.46
CA PHE A 172 -6.55 10.65 -2.21
C PHE A 172 -6.52 9.64 -1.06
N ASP A 173 -5.76 9.95 0.00
CA ASP A 173 -5.71 9.18 1.24
C ASP A 173 -5.55 10.08 2.46
N ILE A 174 -5.84 9.55 3.66
CA ILE A 174 -5.36 10.12 4.92
C ILE A 174 -4.56 9.08 5.73
N ALA A 175 -3.44 9.50 6.30
CA ALA A 175 -2.53 8.63 7.06
C ALA A 175 -1.97 9.29 8.33
N GLY A 176 -1.15 8.55 9.06
CA GLY A 176 -0.60 8.92 10.37
C GLY A 176 -1.41 8.31 11.53
N ALA A 177 -1.14 8.77 12.76
CA ALA A 177 -1.76 8.22 13.96
C ALA A 177 -3.29 8.17 13.87
N GLU A 178 -3.87 6.98 14.04
CA GLU A 178 -5.31 6.75 13.89
C GLU A 178 -6.09 7.08 15.17
N ALA A 179 -5.64 6.55 16.31
CA ALA A 179 -6.30 6.76 17.59
C ALA A 179 -6.25 8.24 18.00
N GLY A 180 -7.42 8.82 18.31
CA GLY A 180 -7.53 10.24 18.66
C GLY A 180 -7.61 11.22 17.47
N TYR A 181 -7.48 10.73 16.24
CA TYR A 181 -7.59 11.52 15.01
C TYR A 181 -8.61 10.90 14.05
N PRO A 182 -9.91 10.94 14.38
CA PRO A 182 -10.94 10.27 13.57
C PRO A 182 -11.01 10.86 12.16
N PRO A 183 -11.34 10.03 11.14
CA PRO A 183 -11.42 10.49 9.75
C PRO A 183 -12.46 11.60 9.55
N THR A 184 -13.48 11.68 10.41
CA THR A 184 -14.51 12.72 10.37
C THR A 184 -14.00 14.14 10.57
N ARG A 185 -12.75 14.34 11.03
CA ARG A 185 -12.11 15.68 11.05
C ARG A 185 -11.82 16.22 9.65
N HIS A 186 -11.85 15.37 8.64
CA HIS A 186 -11.54 15.70 7.25
C HIS A 186 -12.79 15.62 6.36
N LEU A 187 -13.99 15.66 6.94
CA LEU A 187 -15.25 15.41 6.23
C LEU A 187 -15.44 16.33 5.01
N ASP A 188 -15.16 17.62 5.15
CA ASP A 188 -15.28 18.59 4.04
C ASP A 188 -14.46 18.19 2.81
N ALA A 189 -13.25 17.64 3.03
CA ALA A 189 -12.37 17.18 1.96
C ALA A 189 -12.95 15.93 1.26
N PHE A 190 -13.49 14.98 2.03
CA PHE A 190 -14.15 13.80 1.47
C PHE A 190 -15.42 14.16 0.69
N GLU A 191 -16.24 15.07 1.22
CA GLU A 191 -17.44 15.56 0.52
C GLU A 191 -17.08 16.33 -0.75
N TYR A 192 -15.95 17.06 -0.77
CA TYR A 192 -15.41 17.65 -1.98
C TYR A 192 -15.01 16.59 -3.01
N LEU A 193 -14.20 15.59 -2.62
CA LEU A 193 -13.75 14.50 -3.51
C LEU A 193 -14.93 13.74 -4.12
N GLN A 194 -15.95 13.43 -3.33
CA GLN A 194 -17.18 12.79 -3.81
C GLN A 194 -17.89 13.62 -4.88
N ARG A 195 -18.04 14.93 -4.68
CA ARG A 195 -18.66 15.84 -5.66
C ARG A 195 -17.87 15.94 -6.95
N GLU A 196 -16.55 15.81 -6.88
CA GLU A 196 -15.63 15.83 -8.02
C GLU A 196 -15.46 14.46 -8.70
N ASN A 197 -16.15 13.41 -8.22
CA ASN A 197 -16.00 12.03 -8.68
C ASN A 197 -14.57 11.49 -8.53
N ALA A 198 -13.84 11.98 -7.54
CA ALA A 198 -12.48 11.53 -7.24
C ALA A 198 -12.49 10.33 -6.29
N HIS A 199 -11.56 9.41 -6.52
CA HIS A 199 -11.39 8.21 -5.69
C HIS A 199 -10.59 8.51 -4.42
N PHE A 200 -10.93 7.83 -3.33
CA PHE A 200 -10.13 7.89 -2.12
C PHE A 200 -10.19 6.62 -1.27
N THR A 201 -9.06 6.33 -0.64
CA THR A 201 -8.92 5.32 0.41
C THR A 201 -8.72 6.04 1.75
N ILE A 202 -8.93 5.32 2.85
CA ILE A 202 -8.70 5.86 4.20
C ILE A 202 -8.00 4.77 5.01
N HIS A 203 -6.85 5.07 5.61
CA HIS A 203 -6.27 4.23 6.66
C HIS A 203 -7.24 4.10 7.82
N ALA A 204 -7.87 2.96 8.03
CA ALA A 204 -8.80 2.78 9.14
C ALA A 204 -8.88 1.32 9.54
N GLY A 205 -9.02 1.07 10.85
CA GLY A 205 -9.05 -0.29 11.36
C GLY A 205 -7.67 -0.91 11.51
N GLU A 206 -6.64 -0.12 11.82
CA GLU A 206 -5.28 -0.60 12.12
C GLU A 206 -4.94 -0.33 13.60
N GLY A 207 -4.74 0.94 13.94
CA GLY A 207 -4.49 1.45 15.29
C GLY A 207 -5.77 1.78 16.07
N PHE A 208 -6.94 1.77 15.44
CA PHE A 208 -8.23 1.91 16.10
C PHE A 208 -9.27 0.90 15.60
N GLY A 209 -10.25 0.57 16.46
CA GLY A 209 -11.17 -0.55 16.22
C GLY A 209 -12.30 -0.26 15.23
N LEU A 210 -13.36 -1.08 15.31
CA LEU A 210 -14.55 -1.01 14.47
C LEU A 210 -15.16 0.40 14.29
N PRO A 211 -15.18 1.31 15.29
CA PRO A 211 -15.69 2.67 15.09
C PRO A 211 -14.95 3.44 13.99
N SER A 212 -13.64 3.24 13.84
CA SER A 212 -12.86 3.91 12.79
C SER A 212 -13.27 3.45 11.40
N ILE A 213 -13.35 2.12 11.22
CA ILE A 213 -13.81 1.50 9.98
C ILE A 213 -15.22 1.98 9.64
N TRP A 214 -16.11 1.98 10.62
CA TRP A 214 -17.49 2.44 10.46
C TRP A 214 -17.54 3.92 10.05
N GLN A 215 -16.76 4.79 10.67
CA GLN A 215 -16.71 6.22 10.31
C GLN A 215 -16.15 6.44 8.91
N ALA A 216 -15.04 5.77 8.56
CA ALA A 216 -14.43 5.86 7.23
C ALA A 216 -15.41 5.48 6.12
N ILE A 217 -16.24 4.46 6.34
CA ILE A 217 -17.24 4.04 5.35
C ILE A 217 -18.49 4.92 5.40
N GLN A 218 -19.13 5.06 6.56
CA GLN A 218 -20.50 5.57 6.64
C GLN A 218 -20.57 7.10 6.64
N TRP A 219 -19.57 7.77 7.20
CA TRP A 219 -19.49 9.23 7.19
C TRP A 219 -18.67 9.71 6.00
N CYS A 220 -17.48 9.14 5.81
CA CYS A 220 -16.55 9.67 4.81
C CYS A 220 -16.76 9.04 3.42
N GLY A 221 -17.39 7.87 3.32
CA GLY A 221 -17.68 7.23 2.04
C GLY A 221 -16.46 6.64 1.33
N ALA A 222 -15.49 6.10 2.07
CA ALA A 222 -14.27 5.52 1.51
C ALA A 222 -14.55 4.43 0.47
N ASP A 223 -13.85 4.50 -0.68
CA ASP A 223 -13.92 3.45 -1.71
C ASP A 223 -13.18 2.19 -1.27
N ARG A 224 -12.12 2.36 -0.47
CA ARG A 224 -11.25 1.30 0.08
C ARG A 224 -10.81 1.65 1.49
N LEU A 225 -10.36 0.64 2.23
CA LEU A 225 -9.76 0.82 3.55
C LEU A 225 -8.28 0.47 3.49
N GLY A 226 -7.43 1.44 3.81
CA GLY A 226 -6.05 1.20 4.21
C GLY A 226 -6.04 0.29 5.43
N HIS A 227 -5.47 -0.90 5.31
CA HIS A 227 -5.59 -2.01 6.26
C HIS A 227 -7.02 -2.55 6.41
N GLY A 228 -7.81 -2.02 7.36
CA GLY A 228 -9.09 -2.61 7.77
C GLY A 228 -8.98 -3.91 8.56
N VAL A 229 -7.80 -4.22 9.12
CA VAL A 229 -7.50 -5.48 9.80
C VAL A 229 -8.39 -5.74 11.02
N ARG A 230 -8.77 -4.68 11.76
CA ARG A 230 -9.67 -4.75 12.92
C ARG A 230 -11.12 -5.10 12.58
N ILE A 231 -11.49 -5.24 11.30
CA ILE A 231 -12.81 -5.79 10.92
C ILE A 231 -13.02 -7.20 11.48
N ILE A 232 -11.93 -7.91 11.77
CA ILE A 232 -11.92 -9.21 12.43
C ILE A 232 -12.65 -9.21 13.78
N ASP A 233 -12.68 -8.07 14.49
CA ASP A 233 -13.34 -7.93 15.79
C ASP A 233 -14.87 -8.00 15.66
N ASP A 234 -15.42 -7.82 14.45
CA ASP A 234 -16.85 -7.97 14.14
C ASP A 234 -17.15 -9.37 13.59
N ILE A 235 -16.29 -10.37 13.81
CA ILE A 235 -16.45 -11.75 13.35
C ILE A 235 -16.30 -12.71 14.54
N ASP A 236 -17.38 -13.43 14.86
CA ASP A 236 -17.41 -14.43 15.92
C ASP A 236 -17.18 -15.83 15.33
N VAL A 237 -16.14 -16.52 15.80
CA VAL A 237 -15.77 -17.88 15.35
C VAL A 237 -15.98 -18.95 16.43
N THR A 238 -16.59 -18.61 17.56
CA THR A 238 -16.75 -19.53 18.70
C THR A 238 -17.74 -20.68 18.45
N GLY A 239 -18.70 -20.49 17.53
CA GLY A 239 -19.81 -21.40 17.28
C GLY A 239 -19.60 -22.47 16.19
N GLY A 240 -18.36 -22.74 15.78
CA GLY A 240 -18.03 -23.69 14.70
C GLY A 240 -18.24 -23.14 13.28
N GLU A 241 -19.23 -22.27 13.06
CA GLU A 241 -19.36 -21.42 11.89
C GLU A 241 -19.07 -19.96 12.23
N ALA A 242 -18.44 -19.23 11.30
CA ALA A 242 -18.16 -17.82 11.50
C ALA A 242 -19.45 -16.99 11.35
N ARG A 243 -19.81 -16.25 12.39
CA ARG A 243 -20.93 -15.30 12.38
C ARG A 243 -20.39 -13.88 12.20
N LEU A 244 -20.80 -13.22 11.12
CA LEU A 244 -20.47 -11.83 10.88
C LEU A 244 -21.40 -10.91 11.67
N GLY A 245 -20.82 -9.90 12.29
CA GLY A 245 -21.55 -8.71 12.73
C GLY A 245 -21.95 -7.84 11.55
N ARG A 246 -22.73 -6.79 11.84
CA ARG A 246 -23.38 -5.97 10.81
C ARG A 246 -22.37 -5.22 9.95
N LEU A 247 -21.26 -4.77 10.51
CA LEU A 247 -20.26 -4.00 9.77
C LEU A 247 -19.44 -4.92 8.86
N ALA A 248 -18.98 -6.06 9.38
CA ALA A 248 -18.29 -7.09 8.61
C ALA A 248 -19.15 -7.61 7.44
N ASP A 249 -20.43 -7.88 7.69
CA ASP A 249 -21.38 -8.30 6.66
C ASP A 249 -21.54 -7.23 5.56
N TYR A 250 -21.74 -5.97 5.96
CA TYR A 250 -21.84 -4.85 5.02
C TYR A 250 -20.57 -4.67 4.17
N VAL A 251 -19.38 -4.70 4.79
CA VAL A 251 -18.09 -4.60 4.11
C VAL A 251 -17.92 -5.70 3.07
N ARG A 252 -18.26 -6.94 3.44
CA ARG A 252 -18.20 -8.10 2.56
C ARG A 252 -19.15 -7.95 1.36
N ASP A 253 -20.40 -7.59 1.62
CA ASP A 253 -21.46 -7.55 0.61
C ASP A 253 -21.27 -6.40 -0.38
N LYS A 254 -20.85 -5.23 0.12
CA LYS A 254 -20.47 -4.08 -0.72
C LYS A 254 -19.14 -4.28 -1.45
N ARG A 255 -18.42 -5.37 -1.15
CA ARG A 255 -17.10 -5.67 -1.73
C ARG A 255 -16.09 -4.54 -1.48
N ILE A 256 -16.16 -3.90 -0.31
CA ILE A 256 -15.22 -2.83 0.08
C ILE A 256 -13.83 -3.47 0.21
N PRO A 257 -12.83 -3.02 -0.57
CA PRO A 257 -11.49 -3.58 -0.53
C PRO A 257 -10.79 -3.29 0.81
N LEU A 258 -10.13 -4.32 1.34
CA LEU A 258 -9.23 -4.22 2.49
C LEU A 258 -7.79 -4.30 1.96
N GLU A 259 -7.05 -3.21 2.12
CA GLU A 259 -5.66 -3.08 1.72
C GLU A 259 -4.74 -3.67 2.80
N MET A 260 -4.71 -5.00 2.90
CA MET A 260 -4.00 -5.69 3.99
C MET A 260 -2.48 -5.64 3.78
N CYS A 261 -1.73 -5.43 4.86
CA CYS A 261 -0.27 -5.28 4.82
C CYS A 261 0.36 -6.21 5.88
N PRO A 262 0.52 -7.52 5.61
CA PRO A 262 0.73 -8.52 6.65
C PRO A 262 1.97 -8.30 7.54
N THR A 263 3.13 -8.00 6.96
CA THR A 263 4.33 -7.69 7.77
C THR A 263 4.17 -6.40 8.56
N SER A 264 3.71 -5.31 7.92
CA SER A 264 3.43 -4.03 8.60
C SER A 264 2.45 -4.22 9.77
N ASN A 265 1.35 -4.94 9.58
CA ASN A 265 0.36 -5.20 10.62
C ASN A 265 0.94 -5.95 11.83
N ILE A 266 1.99 -6.76 11.66
CA ILE A 266 2.70 -7.37 12.80
C ILE A 266 3.56 -6.32 13.51
N GLN A 267 4.34 -5.57 12.75
CA GLN A 267 5.25 -4.55 13.27
C GLN A 267 4.51 -3.41 14.00
N THR A 268 3.30 -3.06 13.55
CA THR A 268 2.44 -2.05 14.19
C THR A 268 1.59 -2.61 15.34
N GLY A 269 1.60 -3.94 15.56
CA GLY A 269 0.86 -4.62 16.63
C GLY A 269 -0.60 -4.94 16.30
N ALA A 270 -1.05 -4.70 15.07
CA ALA A 270 -2.41 -5.00 14.61
C ALA A 270 -2.67 -6.51 14.38
N ALA A 271 -1.62 -7.31 14.20
CA ALA A 271 -1.65 -8.76 14.10
C ALA A 271 -0.48 -9.38 14.91
N LYS A 272 -0.62 -10.63 15.34
CA LYS A 272 0.39 -11.31 16.18
C LYS A 272 1.51 -11.96 15.37
N SER A 273 1.15 -12.57 14.25
CA SER A 273 2.07 -13.32 13.38
C SER A 273 1.43 -13.52 12.02
N ILE A 274 2.20 -13.94 11.02
CA ILE A 274 1.65 -14.26 9.69
C ILE A 274 0.67 -15.45 9.79
N ALA A 275 0.98 -16.46 10.60
CA ALA A 275 0.14 -17.65 10.79
C ALA A 275 -1.22 -17.35 11.43
N GLU A 276 -1.27 -16.35 12.32
CA GLU A 276 -2.49 -15.89 12.98
C GLU A 276 -3.10 -14.65 12.31
N HIS A 277 -2.57 -14.23 11.16
CA HIS A 277 -2.98 -12.98 10.53
C HIS A 277 -4.47 -13.04 10.10
N PRO A 278 -5.29 -12.01 10.40
CA PRO A 278 -6.72 -12.00 10.06
C PRO A 278 -7.04 -12.22 8.58
N ILE A 279 -6.11 -11.90 7.68
CA ILE A 279 -6.24 -12.12 6.23
C ILE A 279 -6.60 -13.58 5.89
N GLY A 280 -6.11 -14.56 6.67
CA GLY A 280 -6.42 -15.96 6.46
C GLY A 280 -7.91 -16.28 6.61
N LEU A 281 -8.54 -15.77 7.67
CA LEU A 281 -9.99 -15.92 7.89
C LEU A 281 -10.79 -15.08 6.90
N LEU A 282 -10.41 -13.81 6.70
CA LEU A 282 -11.11 -12.90 5.79
C LEU A 282 -11.15 -13.42 4.36
N ARG A 283 -10.04 -14.01 3.87
CA ARG A 283 -10.02 -14.70 2.57
C ARG A 283 -10.98 -15.88 2.54
N ARG A 284 -11.02 -16.73 3.58
CA ARG A 284 -11.94 -17.89 3.63
C ARG A 284 -13.40 -17.46 3.61
N LEU A 285 -13.70 -16.35 4.26
CA LEU A 285 -15.03 -15.73 4.29
C LEU A 285 -15.30 -14.85 3.06
N SER A 286 -14.44 -14.91 2.03
CA SER A 286 -14.60 -14.23 0.75
C SER A 286 -14.68 -12.71 0.82
N PHE A 287 -14.12 -12.08 1.86
CA PHE A 287 -13.89 -10.64 1.88
C PHE A 287 -13.00 -10.23 0.73
N ARG A 288 -13.11 -8.97 0.29
CA ARG A 288 -12.24 -8.45 -0.78
C ARG A 288 -10.92 -7.97 -0.23
N VAL A 289 -10.07 -8.91 0.15
CA VAL A 289 -8.72 -8.60 0.63
C VAL A 289 -7.74 -8.49 -0.55
N THR A 290 -6.80 -7.57 -0.41
CA THR A 290 -5.61 -7.40 -1.26
C THR A 290 -4.38 -7.54 -0.37
N VAL A 291 -3.20 -7.81 -0.94
CA VAL A 291 -1.95 -7.93 -0.19
C VAL A 291 -1.02 -6.83 -0.66
N ASN A 292 -0.42 -6.13 0.29
CA ASN A 292 0.39 -4.95 0.02
C ASN A 292 1.58 -4.88 0.98
N THR A 293 2.53 -4.02 0.65
CA THR A 293 3.81 -3.84 1.37
C THR A 293 3.72 -2.80 2.47
N ASP A 294 2.87 -1.79 2.29
CA ASP A 294 2.84 -0.58 3.11
C ASP A 294 4.15 0.22 2.99
N ASN A 295 5.19 -0.13 3.76
CA ASN A 295 6.46 0.59 3.74
C ASN A 295 7.61 -0.39 3.54
N ARG A 296 8.10 -0.56 2.31
CA ARG A 296 9.11 -1.58 1.98
C ARG A 296 10.39 -1.47 2.81
N LEU A 297 10.84 -0.25 3.10
CA LEU A 297 12.07 0.00 3.86
C LEU A 297 11.87 -0.36 5.34
N MET A 298 10.82 0.16 5.96
CA MET A 298 10.48 -0.05 7.37
C MET A 298 10.12 -1.52 7.66
N SER A 299 9.38 -2.13 6.74
CA SER A 299 8.95 -3.53 6.86
C SER A 299 9.96 -4.55 6.39
N GLY A 300 11.08 -4.13 5.77
CA GLY A 300 12.09 -5.06 5.24
C GLY A 300 11.48 -6.11 4.32
N THR A 301 10.60 -5.68 3.40
CA THR A 301 9.74 -6.60 2.64
C THR A 301 9.48 -6.11 1.22
N THR A 302 9.09 -7.06 0.37
CA THR A 302 8.60 -6.89 -1.00
C THR A 302 7.24 -7.56 -1.14
N LEU A 303 6.48 -7.27 -2.20
CA LEU A 303 5.18 -7.91 -2.39
C LEU A 303 5.34 -9.43 -2.64
N SER A 304 6.41 -9.85 -3.31
CA SER A 304 6.71 -11.28 -3.45
C SER A 304 7.01 -11.95 -2.10
N GLU A 305 7.69 -11.28 -1.18
CA GLU A 305 7.93 -11.80 0.17
C GLU A 305 6.63 -11.89 0.98
N GLU A 306 5.73 -10.90 0.90
CA GLU A 306 4.39 -11.00 1.49
C GLU A 306 3.63 -12.22 0.97
N PHE A 307 3.62 -12.43 -0.35
CA PHE A 307 3.01 -13.59 -0.97
C PHE A 307 3.66 -14.91 -0.52
N ALA A 308 4.99 -14.97 -0.43
CA ALA A 308 5.70 -16.15 0.05
C ALA A 308 5.37 -16.47 1.51
N LYS A 309 5.41 -15.46 2.40
CA LYS A 309 5.04 -15.58 3.82
C LYS A 309 3.61 -16.11 3.98
N LEU A 310 2.65 -15.58 3.22
CA LEU A 310 1.26 -16.05 3.25
C LEU A 310 1.09 -17.46 2.66
N SER A 311 1.82 -17.78 1.59
CA SER A 311 1.86 -19.12 1.01
C SER A 311 2.39 -20.16 2.01
N ASP A 312 3.43 -19.78 2.76
CA ASP A 312 4.02 -20.61 3.80
C ASP A 312 3.06 -20.86 4.97
N ALA A 313 2.44 -19.79 5.47
CA ALA A 313 1.55 -19.85 6.63
C ALA A 313 0.20 -20.53 6.35
N PHE A 314 -0.40 -20.27 5.18
CA PHE A 314 -1.78 -20.70 4.88
C PHE A 314 -1.87 -21.78 3.80
N GLY A 315 -0.74 -22.23 3.25
CA GLY A 315 -0.72 -23.23 2.18
C GLY A 315 -1.25 -22.72 0.83
N TYR A 316 -1.21 -21.41 0.61
CA TYR A 316 -1.72 -20.78 -0.61
C TYR A 316 -0.88 -21.14 -1.83
N GLY A 317 -1.55 -21.52 -2.92
CA GLY A 317 -0.93 -21.80 -4.21
C GLY A 317 -1.22 -20.72 -5.25
N TRP A 318 -0.95 -21.02 -6.52
CA TRP A 318 -1.12 -20.08 -7.62
C TRP A 318 -2.54 -19.53 -7.80
N ASP A 319 -3.57 -20.34 -7.51
CA ASP A 319 -4.97 -19.88 -7.58
C ASP A 319 -5.27 -18.80 -6.54
N ASP A 320 -4.71 -18.94 -5.34
CA ASP A 320 -4.88 -18.00 -4.24
C ASP A 320 -4.13 -16.69 -4.53
N LEU A 321 -2.88 -16.78 -5.00
CA LEU A 321 -2.09 -15.61 -5.39
C LEU A 321 -2.76 -14.86 -6.55
N GLN A 322 -3.24 -15.58 -7.57
CA GLN A 322 -4.02 -14.98 -8.66
C GLN A 322 -5.29 -14.29 -8.12
N TRP A 323 -5.97 -14.90 -7.15
CA TRP A 323 -7.17 -14.32 -6.57
C TRP A 323 -6.88 -13.00 -5.84
N PHE A 324 -5.79 -12.92 -5.06
CA PHE A 324 -5.36 -11.67 -4.42
C PHE A 324 -5.04 -10.60 -5.47
N THR A 325 -4.26 -10.95 -6.50
CA THR A 325 -3.88 -10.02 -7.57
C THR A 325 -5.10 -9.53 -8.36
N VAL A 326 -6.04 -10.41 -8.71
CA VAL A 326 -7.26 -10.01 -9.44
C VAL A 326 -8.15 -9.14 -8.55
N ASN A 327 -8.26 -9.44 -7.25
CA ASN A 327 -8.98 -8.56 -6.32
C ASN A 327 -8.36 -7.18 -6.28
N ALA A 328 -7.02 -7.10 -6.19
CA ALA A 328 -6.30 -5.84 -6.22
C ALA A 328 -6.58 -5.08 -7.53
N MET A 329 -6.39 -5.69 -8.71
CA MET A 329 -6.64 -4.98 -9.97
C MET A 329 -8.09 -4.52 -10.13
N LYS A 330 -9.08 -5.31 -9.66
CA LYS A 330 -10.48 -4.89 -9.68
C LYS A 330 -10.76 -3.73 -8.70
N SER A 331 -9.91 -3.53 -7.70
CA SER A 331 -10.02 -2.49 -6.66
C SER A 331 -9.17 -1.27 -6.96
N ALA A 332 -8.31 -1.32 -7.99
CA ALA A 332 -7.53 -0.18 -8.43
C ALA A 332 -8.45 0.99 -8.83
N PHE A 333 -7.94 2.20 -8.63
CA PHE A 333 -8.51 3.47 -9.10
C PHE A 333 -8.18 3.75 -10.58
N ALA A 334 -7.49 2.83 -11.26
CA ALA A 334 -7.35 2.85 -12.71
C ALA A 334 -8.72 2.82 -13.44
N PRO A 335 -8.82 3.45 -14.62
CA PRO A 335 -10.00 3.37 -15.48
C PRO A 335 -10.43 1.92 -15.75
N PHE A 336 -11.75 1.70 -15.86
CA PHE A 336 -12.31 0.35 -16.01
C PHE A 336 -11.73 -0.46 -17.17
N ASN A 337 -11.53 0.18 -18.34
CA ASN A 337 -10.96 -0.49 -19.51
C ASN A 337 -9.52 -0.95 -19.26
N GLU A 338 -8.73 -0.13 -18.57
CA GLU A 338 -7.35 -0.47 -18.20
C GLU A 338 -7.31 -1.64 -17.21
N ARG A 339 -8.21 -1.65 -16.22
CA ARG A 339 -8.36 -2.78 -15.30
C ARG A 339 -8.71 -4.06 -16.04
N LEU A 340 -9.63 -4.01 -17.00
CA LEU A 340 -10.00 -5.19 -17.81
C LEU A 340 -8.83 -5.69 -18.67
N GLU A 341 -8.09 -4.77 -19.28
CA GLU A 341 -6.88 -5.08 -20.07
C GLU A 341 -5.85 -5.81 -19.21
N LEU A 342 -5.50 -5.26 -18.04
CA LEU A 342 -4.51 -5.87 -17.14
C LEU A 342 -4.99 -7.22 -16.59
N ILE A 343 -6.26 -7.33 -16.19
CA ILE A 343 -6.81 -8.59 -15.67
C ILE A 343 -6.77 -9.70 -16.73
N ASN A 344 -7.26 -9.43 -17.94
CA ASN A 344 -7.47 -10.46 -18.95
C ASN A 344 -6.28 -10.66 -19.89
N GLY A 345 -5.47 -9.62 -20.12
CA GLY A 345 -4.33 -9.64 -21.03
C GLY A 345 -3.00 -9.94 -20.36
N VAL A 346 -2.85 -9.65 -19.05
CA VAL A 346 -1.56 -9.79 -18.35
C VAL A 346 -1.67 -10.74 -17.15
N ILE A 347 -2.54 -10.44 -16.19
CA ILE A 347 -2.60 -11.14 -14.91
C ILE A 347 -3.04 -12.60 -15.09
N LYS A 348 -4.25 -12.85 -15.63
CA LYS A 348 -4.74 -14.22 -15.82
C LYS A 348 -3.84 -15.05 -16.74
N PRO A 349 -3.36 -14.55 -17.90
CA PRO A 349 -2.43 -15.31 -18.73
C PRO A 349 -1.11 -15.62 -18.02
N GLY A 350 -0.52 -14.66 -17.29
CA GLY A 350 0.74 -14.87 -16.58
C GLY A 350 0.62 -15.95 -15.48
N PHE A 351 -0.45 -15.93 -14.69
CA PHE A 351 -0.71 -17.01 -13.73
C PHE A 351 -1.01 -18.35 -14.40
N ALA A 352 -1.69 -18.36 -15.55
CA ALA A 352 -1.93 -19.61 -16.30
C ALA A 352 -0.63 -20.26 -16.78
N GLN A 353 0.34 -19.45 -17.24
CA GLN A 353 1.66 -19.94 -17.62
C GLN A 353 2.40 -20.57 -16.43
N LEU A 354 2.42 -19.91 -15.27
CA LEU A 354 3.09 -20.40 -14.07
C LEU A 354 2.51 -21.73 -13.57
N LYS A 355 1.19 -21.87 -13.61
CA LYS A 355 0.49 -23.12 -13.27
C LYS A 355 0.86 -24.27 -14.21
N TRP A 356 1.08 -23.96 -15.49
CA TRP A 356 1.42 -24.96 -16.50
C TRP A 356 2.89 -25.38 -16.45
N SER A 357 3.82 -24.43 -16.25
CA SER A 357 5.25 -24.72 -16.10
C SER A 357 5.58 -25.54 -14.84
N GLY A 358 4.67 -25.60 -13.87
CA GLY A 358 4.79 -26.39 -12.63
C GLY A 358 4.42 -27.87 -12.74
N GLY A 359 4.01 -28.38 -13.92
CA GLY A 359 3.91 -29.83 -14.15
C GLY A 359 2.74 -30.31 -15.02
N ARG A 360 3.04 -30.63 -16.28
CA ARG A 360 2.80 -31.93 -16.97
C ARG A 360 3.27 -31.80 -18.42
N PRO A 361 4.00 -32.78 -18.99
CA PRO A 361 4.12 -32.86 -20.44
C PRO A 361 2.75 -33.25 -21.01
N LEU A 362 2.28 -32.54 -22.03
CA LEU A 362 1.21 -33.05 -22.87
C LEU A 362 1.79 -34.26 -23.63
N ALA A 363 1.15 -35.42 -23.43
CA ALA A 363 1.30 -36.56 -24.31
C ALA A 363 0.65 -36.26 -25.67
#